data_AF-A0A535TZH9-F1
#
_entry.id   AF-A0A535TZH9-F1
#
_cell.length_a   1.000
_cell.length_b   1.000
_cell.length_c   1.000
_cell.angle_alpha   90.00
_cell.angle_beta   90.00
_cell.angle_gamma   90.00
#
_symmetry.space_group_name_H-M   'P 1'
#
loop_
_entity.id
_entity.type
_entity.pdbx_description
1 polymer ?
#
loop_
_entity_poly.entity_id
_entity_poly.type
_entity_poly.pdbx_seq_one_letter_code
_entity_poly.pdbx_strand_id
1 'polypeptide(L)'
;MGDIGEIFKLGIPWTHLVIRAVIIYVVFFVGLRLFGKRELGQFTTFDLVLVLLVANALQPAITGPDNSVTGGAIIITILLVFNRAVALLRSRWPWFDALIEPPPTVVVQDGQISKPALEKEGLSETDVEMAIREHGVDKLSDVKEAVLENDGSISVVTKGSGARYRRRRRVRFLKR
;
A
#
# COMPACT_ATOMS: atom_id res chain seq x y z
N MET A 1 17.14 29.75 28.94
CA MET A 1 17.14 28.38 28.39
C MET A 1 15.91 27.69 28.96
N GLY A 2 14.96 27.29 28.10
CA GLY A 2 13.76 26.59 28.56
C GLY A 2 14.15 25.31 29.29
N ASP A 3 13.50 25.02 30.41
CA ASP A 3 13.76 23.83 31.20
C ASP A 3 13.45 22.59 30.34
N ILE A 4 14.42 21.68 30.21
CA ILE A 4 14.29 20.44 29.41
C ILE A 4 13.13 19.59 29.97
N GLY A 5 12.69 19.80 31.21
CA GLY A 5 11.49 19.16 31.75
C GLY A 5 10.19 19.53 31.01
N GLU A 6 10.10 20.75 30.45
CA GLU A 6 8.86 21.24 29.81
C GLU A 6 8.53 20.49 28.52
N ILE A 7 9.54 20.01 27.77
CA ILE A 7 9.31 19.23 26.55
C ILE A 7 8.73 17.83 26.81
N PHE A 8 8.77 17.35 28.06
CA PHE A 8 8.18 16.06 28.46
C PHE A 8 6.80 16.19 29.09
N LYS A 9 6.36 17.41 29.42
CA LYS A 9 5.02 17.64 29.99
C LYS A 9 3.98 17.55 28.89
N LEU A 10 3.01 16.67 29.10
CA LEU A 10 1.86 16.52 28.21
C LEU A 10 1.01 17.79 28.26
N GLY A 11 0.70 18.34 27.09
CA GLY A 11 -0.23 19.46 26.93
C GLY A 11 -1.69 19.04 27.03
N ILE A 12 -2.00 17.75 26.75
CA ILE A 12 -3.34 17.17 26.90
C ILE A 12 -3.30 15.81 27.62
N PRO A 13 -4.43 15.33 28.17
CA PRO A 13 -4.48 14.00 28.77
C PRO A 13 -4.03 12.92 27.79
N TRP A 14 -3.20 11.99 28.25
CA TRP A 14 -2.68 10.88 27.43
C TRP A 14 -3.80 10.04 26.80
N THR A 15 -4.95 9.93 27.47
CA THR A 15 -6.14 9.23 26.96
C THR A 15 -6.71 9.88 25.69
N HIS A 16 -6.66 11.22 25.59
CA HIS A 16 -7.12 11.93 24.40
C HIS A 16 -6.19 11.65 23.20
N LEU A 17 -4.87 11.60 23.43
CA LEU A 17 -3.90 11.21 22.40
C LEU A 17 -4.15 9.79 21.90
N VAL A 18 -4.43 8.86 22.83
CA VAL A 18 -4.74 7.47 22.50
C VAL A 18 -5.98 7.38 21.62
N ILE A 19 -7.09 7.96 22.08
CA ILE A 19 -8.37 7.90 21.37
C ILE A 19 -8.26 8.54 19.98
N ARG A 20 -7.60 9.70 19.87
CA ARG A 20 -7.37 10.36 18.58
C ARG A 20 -6.55 9.50 17.63
N ALA A 21 -5.42 8.96 18.09
CA ALA A 21 -4.57 8.10 17.27
C ALA A 21 -5.33 6.88 16.75
N VAL A 22 -6.14 6.23 17.61
CA VAL A 22 -6.95 5.07 17.22
C VAL A 22 -8.03 5.45 16.19
N ILE A 23 -8.81 6.49 16.46
CA ILE A 23 -9.87 6.94 15.54
C ILE A 23 -9.28 7.28 14.18
N ILE A 24 -8.21 8.06 14.16
CA ILE A 24 -7.59 8.52 12.92
C ILE A 24 -6.95 7.36 12.16
N TYR A 25 -6.30 6.42 12.86
CA TYR A 25 -5.79 5.21 12.24
C TYR A 25 -6.91 4.42 11.56
N VAL A 26 -8.04 4.21 12.24
CA VAL A 26 -9.19 3.48 11.68
C VAL A 26 -9.80 4.21 10.48
N VAL A 27 -10.01 5.53 10.58
CA VAL A 27 -10.56 6.34 9.48
C VAL A 27 -9.62 6.31 8.28
N PHE A 28 -8.32 6.51 8.49
CA PHE A 28 -7.33 6.46 7.42
C PHE A 28 -7.23 5.08 6.79
N PHE A 29 -7.26 4.02 7.61
CA PHE A 29 -7.26 2.64 7.14
C PHE A 29 -8.49 2.31 6.28
N VAL A 30 -9.69 2.72 6.71
CA VAL A 30 -10.92 2.58 5.91
C VAL A 30 -10.84 3.42 4.64
N GLY A 31 -10.30 4.64 4.72
CA GLY A 31 -10.06 5.49 3.56
C GLY A 31 -9.18 4.80 2.52
N LEU A 32 -7.99 4.34 2.92
CA LEU A 32 -7.09 3.57 2.06
C LEU A 32 -7.77 2.34 1.47
N ARG A 33 -8.66 1.69 2.22
CA ARG A 33 -9.42 0.56 1.71
C ARG A 33 -10.39 0.95 0.59
N LEU A 34 -11.01 2.12 0.67
CA LEU A 34 -11.89 2.65 -0.37
C LEU A 34 -11.12 3.11 -1.61
N PHE A 35 -9.85 3.53 -1.46
CA PHE A 35 -8.96 3.89 -2.59
C PHE A 35 -8.61 2.68 -3.50
N GLY A 36 -8.79 1.44 -3.03
CA GLY A 36 -8.74 0.24 -3.87
C GLY A 36 -7.33 -0.19 -4.31
N LYS A 37 -7.24 -1.28 -5.11
CA LYS A 37 -5.97 -1.88 -5.55
C LYS A 37 -5.20 -1.02 -6.58
N ARG A 38 -5.88 -0.08 -7.23
CA ARG A 38 -5.44 0.53 -8.50
C ARG A 38 -4.36 1.60 -8.34
N GLU A 39 -4.31 2.29 -7.20
CA GLU A 39 -3.39 3.43 -6.99
C GLU A 39 -1.96 3.02 -6.60
N LEU A 40 -1.73 1.74 -6.26
CA LEU A 40 -0.44 1.27 -5.75
C LEU A 40 0.54 0.81 -6.85
N GLY A 41 0.03 0.37 -8.00
CA GLY A 41 0.86 -0.19 -9.09
C GLY A 41 1.50 0.84 -10.00
N GLN A 42 0.87 2.02 -10.14
CA GLN A 42 1.34 3.16 -10.91
C GLN A 42 0.98 4.45 -10.17
N PHE A 43 1.70 4.76 -9.09
CA PHE A 43 1.53 6.04 -8.39
C PHE A 43 1.66 7.20 -9.39
N THR A 44 0.54 7.87 -9.65
CA THR A 44 0.52 9.07 -10.48
C THR A 44 1.05 10.24 -9.66
N THR A 45 1.44 11.33 -10.34
CA THR A 45 1.80 12.58 -9.66
C THR A 45 0.67 13.08 -8.75
N PHE A 46 -0.59 12.83 -9.13
CA PHE A 46 -1.75 13.20 -8.33
C PHE A 46 -1.82 12.42 -7.01
N ASP A 47 -1.55 11.12 -7.04
CA ASP A 47 -1.58 10.25 -5.86
C ASP A 47 -0.51 10.67 -4.83
N LEU A 48 0.66 11.06 -5.31
CA LEU A 48 1.72 11.60 -4.44
C LEU A 48 1.30 12.92 -3.76
N VAL A 49 0.63 13.81 -4.49
CA VAL A 49 0.08 15.05 -3.92
C VAL A 49 -0.99 14.74 -2.89
N LEU A 50 -1.87 13.79 -3.18
CA LEU A 50 -2.93 13.38 -2.26
C LEU A 50 -2.36 12.80 -0.96
N VAL A 51 -1.39 11.87 -1.03
CA VAL A 51 -0.73 11.30 0.17
C VAL A 51 -0.09 12.41 1.01
N LEU A 52 0.57 13.38 0.38
CA LEU A 52 1.17 14.52 1.08
C LEU A 52 0.13 15.40 1.77
N LEU A 53 -0.97 15.73 1.07
CA LEU A 53 -2.06 16.53 1.64
C LEU A 53 -2.73 15.81 2.82
N VAL A 54 -2.97 14.51 2.68
CA VAL A 54 -3.55 13.68 3.74
C VAL A 54 -2.60 13.60 4.93
N ALA A 55 -1.32 13.33 4.73
CA ALA A 55 -0.33 13.30 5.83
C ALA A 55 -0.30 14.62 6.61
N ASN A 56 -0.28 15.76 5.90
CA ASN A 56 -0.32 17.08 6.52
C ASN A 56 -1.64 17.37 7.27
N ALA A 57 -2.77 16.87 6.78
CA ALA A 57 -4.05 17.01 7.47
C ALA A 57 -4.16 16.11 8.71
N LEU A 58 -3.59 14.90 8.66
CA LEU A 58 -3.62 13.92 9.75
C LEU A 58 -2.74 14.32 10.92
N GLN A 59 -1.59 14.95 10.67
CA GLN A 59 -0.64 15.33 11.72
C GLN A 59 -1.29 16.12 12.87
N PRO A 60 -1.89 17.31 12.65
CA PRO A 60 -2.52 18.09 13.72
C PRO A 60 -3.79 17.42 14.25
N ALA A 61 -4.45 16.56 13.48
CA ALA A 61 -5.61 15.81 13.96
C ALA A 61 -5.21 14.80 15.05
N ILE A 62 -4.07 14.12 14.89
CA ILE A 62 -3.55 13.15 15.85
C ILE A 62 -2.93 13.84 17.07
N THR A 63 -2.04 14.81 16.85
CA THR A 63 -1.29 15.46 17.94
C THR A 63 -2.12 16.50 18.69
N GLY A 64 -3.08 17.15 18.03
CA GLY A 64 -3.81 18.26 18.61
C GLY A 64 -2.87 19.41 19.01
N PRO A 65 -3.11 20.08 20.15
CA PRO A 65 -2.23 21.14 20.66
C PRO A 65 -0.98 20.61 21.39
N ASP A 66 -0.76 19.29 21.44
CA ASP A 66 0.36 18.69 22.15
C ASP A 66 1.62 18.64 21.29
N ASN A 67 2.68 19.30 21.76
CA ASN A 67 4.00 19.33 21.12
C ASN A 67 5.07 18.61 21.98
N SER A 68 4.65 17.82 22.97
CA SER A 68 5.58 17.16 23.90
C SER A 68 6.21 15.90 23.29
N VAL A 69 7.44 15.61 23.69
CA VAL A 69 8.15 14.39 23.29
C VAL A 69 7.43 13.16 23.81
N THR A 70 6.90 13.23 25.04
CA THR A 70 6.10 12.16 25.66
C THR A 70 4.84 11.87 24.86
N GLY A 71 4.12 12.91 24.41
CA GLY A 71 2.92 12.77 23.58
C GLY A 71 3.24 12.11 22.24
N GLY A 72 4.32 12.54 21.59
CA GLY A 72 4.82 11.90 20.36
C GLY A 72 5.17 10.41 20.56
N ALA A 73 5.86 10.06 21.64
CA ALA A 73 6.22 8.69 21.96
C ALA A 73 4.98 7.79 22.19
N ILE A 74 3.94 8.31 22.85
CA ILE A 74 2.66 7.60 23.05
C ILE A 74 2.00 7.33 21.70
N ILE A 75 1.89 8.33 20.83
CA ILE A 75 1.28 8.19 19.50
C ILE A 75 2.03 7.13 18.69
N ILE A 76 3.37 7.22 18.61
CA ILE A 76 4.20 6.26 17.87
C ILE A 76 3.97 4.84 18.39
N THR A 77 3.98 4.67 19.71
CA THR A 77 3.76 3.36 20.35
C THR A 77 2.40 2.77 19.96
N ILE A 78 1.34 3.58 19.99
CA ILE A 78 -0.01 3.15 19.64
C ILE A 78 -0.09 2.75 18.17
N LEU A 79 0.47 3.56 17.26
CA LEU A 79 0.48 3.24 15.82
C LEU A 79 1.24 1.93 15.54
N LEU A 80 2.37 1.69 16.21
CA LEU A 80 3.12 0.44 16.07
C LEU A 80 2.33 -0.77 16.61
N VAL A 81 1.69 -0.63 17.77
CA VAL A 81 0.84 -1.68 18.36
C VAL A 81 -0.34 -2.01 17.44
N PHE A 82 -1.02 -0.99 16.90
CA PHE A 82 -2.12 -1.17 15.96
C PHE A 82 -1.67 -1.84 14.67
N ASN A 83 -0.56 -1.39 14.09
CA ASN A 83 0.01 -2.02 12.89
C ASN A 83 0.32 -3.51 13.13
N ARG A 84 0.91 -3.84 14.29
CA ARG A 84 1.17 -5.23 14.67
C ARG A 84 -0.12 -6.02 14.87
N ALA A 85 -1.14 -5.41 15.49
CA ALA A 85 -2.44 -6.03 15.71
C ALA A 85 -3.13 -6.37 14.39
N VAL A 86 -3.13 -5.45 13.42
CA VAL A 86 -3.65 -5.69 12.06
C VAL A 86 -2.92 -6.85 11.39
N ALA A 87 -1.59 -6.89 11.46
CA ALA A 87 -0.80 -7.99 10.89
C ALA A 87 -1.14 -9.35 11.51
N LEU A 88 -1.34 -9.41 12.83
CA LEU A 88 -1.78 -10.64 13.51
C LEU A 88 -3.19 -11.04 13.07
N LEU A 89 -4.10 -10.08 12.97
CA LEU A 89 -5.49 -10.32 12.58
C LEU A 89 -5.60 -10.88 11.17
N ARG A 90 -4.81 -10.34 10.24
CA ARG A 90 -4.65 -10.87 8.87
C ARG A 90 -4.19 -12.31 8.86
N SER A 91 -3.13 -12.64 9.61
CA SER A 91 -2.62 -14.01 9.66
C SER A 91 -3.58 -15.02 10.30
N ARG A 92 -4.46 -14.55 11.20
CA ARG A 92 -5.35 -15.42 11.97
C ARG A 92 -6.68 -15.68 11.26
N TRP A 93 -7.16 -14.71 10.48
CA TRP A 93 -8.49 -14.70 9.86
C TRP A 93 -8.41 -14.45 8.35
N PRO A 94 -8.55 -15.50 7.52
CA PRO A 94 -8.45 -15.38 6.06
C PRO A 94 -9.44 -14.39 5.44
N TRP A 95 -10.64 -14.26 6.02
CA TRP A 95 -11.64 -13.28 5.55
C TRP A 95 -11.18 -11.84 5.81
N PHE A 96 -10.45 -11.60 6.91
CA PHE A 96 -9.91 -10.29 7.23
C PHE A 96 -8.73 -9.96 6.31
N ASP A 97 -7.89 -10.95 5.99
CA ASP A 97 -6.84 -10.79 4.99
C ASP A 97 -7.41 -10.44 3.61
N ALA A 98 -8.41 -11.18 3.13
CA ALA A 98 -9.10 -10.89 1.86
C ALA A 98 -9.84 -9.54 1.85
N LEU A 99 -10.28 -9.07 3.02
CA LEU A 99 -10.87 -7.75 3.18
C LEU A 99 -9.83 -6.63 3.12
N ILE A 100 -8.55 -6.90 3.41
CA ILE A 100 -7.49 -5.88 3.38
C ILE A 100 -6.77 -5.91 2.04
N GLU A 101 -6.30 -7.08 1.66
CA GLU A 101 -5.62 -7.35 0.40
C GLU A 101 -6.49 -8.32 -0.38
N PRO A 102 -7.33 -7.80 -1.31
CA PRO A 102 -8.16 -8.69 -2.11
C PRO A 102 -7.24 -9.53 -3.01
N PRO A 103 -7.64 -10.78 -3.30
CA PRO A 103 -6.79 -11.73 -4.01
C PRO A 103 -6.41 -11.22 -5.41
N PRO A 104 -5.30 -11.73 -5.96
CA PRO A 104 -4.86 -11.37 -7.29
C PRO A 104 -5.90 -11.81 -8.34
N THR A 105 -6.00 -11.06 -9.42
CA THR A 105 -7.03 -11.27 -10.45
C THR A 105 -6.35 -11.50 -11.80
N VAL A 106 -6.65 -12.63 -12.45
CA VAL A 106 -6.15 -12.90 -13.80
C VAL A 106 -6.88 -11.99 -14.80
N VAL A 107 -6.11 -11.13 -15.48
CA VAL A 107 -6.63 -10.15 -16.45
C VAL A 107 -6.41 -10.59 -17.90
N VAL A 108 -5.38 -11.40 -18.15
CA VAL A 108 -5.12 -12.02 -19.46
C VAL A 108 -4.82 -13.49 -19.28
N GLN A 109 -5.45 -14.34 -20.09
CA GLN A 109 -5.16 -15.76 -20.17
C GLN A 109 -4.99 -16.18 -21.62
N ASP A 110 -3.84 -16.78 -21.92
CA ASP A 110 -3.45 -17.25 -23.25
C ASP A 110 -3.65 -16.22 -24.37
N GLY A 111 -3.37 -14.95 -24.07
CA GLY A 111 -3.48 -13.82 -25.00
C GLY A 111 -4.91 -13.32 -25.21
N GLN A 112 -5.85 -13.74 -24.37
CA GLN A 112 -7.22 -13.20 -24.34
C GLN A 112 -7.41 -12.37 -23.07
N ILE A 113 -7.87 -11.14 -23.24
CA ILE A 113 -8.22 -10.24 -22.13
C ILE A 113 -9.57 -10.67 -21.55
N SER A 114 -9.63 -10.80 -20.21
CA SER A 114 -10.87 -11.07 -19.49
C SER A 114 -11.62 -9.77 -19.22
N LYS A 115 -12.54 -9.40 -20.13
CA LYS A 115 -13.41 -8.21 -19.94
C LYS A 115 -14.14 -8.19 -18.59
N PRO A 116 -14.72 -9.30 -18.09
CA PRO A 116 -15.36 -9.31 -16.78
C PRO A 116 -14.38 -9.01 -15.64
N ALA A 117 -13.12 -9.46 -15.75
CA ALA A 117 -12.10 -9.14 -14.77
C ALA A 117 -11.69 -7.67 -14.85
N LEU A 118 -11.58 -7.10 -16.05
CA LEU A 118 -11.29 -5.68 -16.24
C LEU A 118 -12.41 -4.80 -15.68
N GLU A 119 -13.68 -5.11 -15.96
CA GLU A 119 -14.82 -4.37 -15.43
C GLU A 119 -14.87 -4.43 -13.90
N LYS A 120 -14.61 -5.62 -13.33
CA LYS A 120 -14.58 -5.81 -11.87
C LYS A 120 -13.46 -5.03 -11.20
N GLU A 121 -12.28 -4.97 -11.81
CA GLU A 121 -11.10 -4.28 -11.26
C GLU A 121 -10.99 -2.82 -11.75
N GLY A 122 -11.94 -2.36 -12.57
CA GLY A 122 -11.97 -1.00 -13.13
C GLY A 122 -10.78 -0.70 -14.04
N LEU A 123 -10.23 -1.69 -14.74
CA LEU A 123 -9.11 -1.53 -15.67
C LEU A 123 -9.60 -1.31 -17.11
N SER A 124 -8.89 -0.50 -17.86
CA SER A 124 -9.07 -0.42 -19.31
C SER A 124 -8.19 -1.45 -20.02
N GLU A 125 -8.58 -1.86 -21.23
CA GLU A 125 -7.71 -2.72 -22.07
C GLU A 125 -6.36 -2.05 -22.33
N THR A 126 -6.35 -0.72 -22.47
CA THR A 126 -5.13 0.09 -22.65
C THR A 126 -4.17 0.02 -21.47
N ASP A 127 -4.66 -0.07 -20.22
CA ASP A 127 -3.81 -0.20 -19.03
C ASP A 127 -3.06 -1.55 -19.05
N VAL A 128 -3.78 -2.61 -19.41
CA VAL A 128 -3.23 -3.96 -19.51
C VAL A 128 -2.19 -4.04 -20.63
N GLU A 129 -2.50 -3.50 -21.81
CA GLU A 129 -1.56 -3.46 -22.92
C GLU A 129 -0.32 -2.62 -22.59
N MET A 130 -0.48 -1.50 -21.89
CA MET A 130 0.64 -0.67 -21.44
C MET A 130 1.56 -1.47 -20.50
N ALA A 131 1.00 -2.14 -19.51
CA ALA A 131 1.77 -2.97 -18.58
C ALA A 131 2.48 -4.15 -19.29
N ILE A 132 1.83 -4.78 -20.27
CA ILE A 132 2.45 -5.83 -21.10
C ILE A 132 3.65 -5.30 -21.88
N ARG A 133 3.55 -4.10 -22.46
CA ARG A 133 4.66 -3.43 -23.14
C ARG A 133 5.79 -3.02 -22.19
N GLU A 134 5.48 -2.55 -20.97
CA GLU A 134 6.48 -2.28 -19.94
C GLU A 134 7.29 -3.52 -19.57
N HIS A 135 6.67 -4.70 -19.65
CA HIS A 135 7.33 -5.99 -19.46
C HIS A 135 8.12 -6.48 -20.69
N GLY A 136 8.17 -5.69 -21.76
CA GLY A 136 8.92 -5.98 -22.99
C GLY A 136 8.23 -6.98 -23.92
N VAL A 137 6.90 -7.06 -23.85
CA VAL A 137 6.09 -7.92 -24.72
C VAL A 137 5.28 -7.05 -25.66
N ASP A 138 5.49 -7.20 -26.96
CA ASP A 138 4.83 -6.34 -27.96
C ASP A 138 3.45 -6.86 -28.37
N LYS A 139 3.22 -8.18 -28.26
CA LYS A 139 1.99 -8.82 -28.74
C LYS A 139 1.28 -9.52 -27.58
N LEU A 140 0.00 -9.22 -27.45
CA LEU A 140 -0.88 -9.90 -26.50
C LEU A 140 -0.90 -11.42 -26.72
N SER A 141 -0.80 -11.89 -27.96
CA SER A 141 -0.76 -13.32 -28.31
C SER A 141 0.37 -14.10 -27.63
N ASP A 142 1.46 -13.41 -27.30
CA ASP A 142 2.68 -14.00 -26.72
C ASP A 142 2.59 -14.09 -25.18
N VAL A 143 1.55 -13.48 -24.59
CA VAL A 143 1.24 -13.55 -23.15
C VAL A 143 0.54 -14.87 -22.86
N LYS A 144 1.11 -15.65 -21.96
CA LYS A 144 0.49 -16.85 -21.38
C LYS A 144 -0.49 -16.46 -20.28
N GLU A 145 -0.08 -15.58 -19.40
CA GLU A 145 -0.87 -15.16 -18.25
C GLU A 145 -0.45 -13.75 -17.85
N ALA A 146 -1.42 -12.88 -17.56
CA ALA A 146 -1.16 -11.63 -16.86
C ALA A 146 -2.10 -11.50 -15.66
N VAL A 147 -1.54 -11.15 -14.51
CA VAL A 147 -2.23 -11.13 -13.23
C VAL A 147 -2.11 -9.75 -12.62
N LEU A 148 -3.24 -9.15 -12.25
CA LEU A 148 -3.30 -7.98 -11.39
C LEU A 148 -3.03 -8.44 -9.96
N GLU A 149 -1.87 -8.06 -9.43
CA GLU A 149 -1.43 -8.37 -8.07
C GLU A 149 -2.13 -7.49 -7.03
N ASN A 150 -1.99 -7.86 -5.75
CA ASN A 150 -2.63 -7.16 -4.63
C ASN A 150 -2.12 -5.73 -4.45
N ASP A 151 -0.89 -5.45 -4.92
CA ASP A 151 -0.26 -4.13 -4.92
C ASP A 151 -0.61 -3.31 -6.17
N GLY A 152 -1.56 -3.76 -6.99
CA GLY A 152 -1.99 -3.08 -8.21
C GLY A 152 -1.06 -3.21 -9.40
N SER A 153 0.10 -3.85 -9.23
CA SER A 153 0.99 -4.14 -10.35
C SER A 153 0.43 -5.26 -11.23
N ILE A 154 0.77 -5.27 -12.51
CA ILE A 154 0.42 -6.36 -13.42
C ILE A 154 1.68 -7.20 -13.67
N SER A 155 1.65 -8.46 -13.24
CA SER A 155 2.70 -9.44 -13.56
C SER A 155 2.37 -10.11 -14.91
N VAL A 156 3.40 -10.39 -15.72
CA VAL A 156 3.24 -10.96 -17.07
C VAL A 156 4.12 -12.19 -17.27
N VAL A 157 3.51 -13.30 -17.70
CA VAL A 157 4.17 -14.56 -18.06
C VAL A 157 3.97 -14.80 -19.56
N THR A 158 5.04 -15.11 -20.31
CA THR A 158 4.98 -15.32 -21.77
C THR A 158 4.99 -16.80 -22.17
N LYS A 159 4.36 -17.14 -23.31
CA LYS A 159 4.21 -18.51 -23.83
C LYS A 159 5.53 -19.19 -24.22
N GLY A 160 6.60 -18.42 -24.44
CA GLY A 160 7.95 -18.92 -24.74
C GLY A 160 8.88 -19.04 -23.52
N SER A 161 8.43 -18.66 -22.32
CA SER A 161 9.25 -18.68 -21.11
C SER A 161 9.32 -20.08 -20.48
N GLY A 162 9.91 -21.03 -21.19
CA GLY A 162 10.59 -22.15 -20.55
C GLY A 162 11.80 -21.61 -19.80
N ALA A 163 11.66 -21.38 -18.48
CA ALA A 163 12.77 -21.14 -17.55
C ALA A 163 13.73 -19.98 -17.86
N ARG A 164 13.23 -18.76 -18.07
CA ARG A 164 14.05 -17.55 -17.84
C ARG A 164 13.54 -16.81 -16.60
N TYR A 165 13.83 -17.39 -15.43
CA TYR A 165 14.02 -16.59 -14.22
C TYR A 165 15.01 -15.48 -14.58
N ARG A 166 14.53 -14.25 -14.80
CA ARG A 166 15.38 -13.07 -14.77
C ARG A 166 15.86 -12.97 -13.32
N ARG A 167 16.97 -13.69 -13.04
CA ARG A 167 17.73 -13.61 -11.79
C ARG A 167 17.91 -12.12 -11.54
N ARG A 168 17.25 -11.57 -10.51
CA ARG A 168 17.65 -10.29 -9.92
C ARG A 168 19.17 -10.36 -9.80
N ARG A 169 19.90 -9.54 -10.57
CA ARG A 169 21.35 -9.42 -10.43
C ARG A 169 21.57 -8.97 -8.99
N ARG A 170 21.90 -9.91 -8.10
CA ARG A 170 22.52 -9.61 -6.81
C ARG A 170 23.80 -8.87 -7.18
N VAL A 171 23.79 -7.56 -7.06
CA VAL A 171 25.00 -6.75 -7.14
C VAL A 171 25.86 -7.23 -5.96
N ARG A 172 26.87 -8.05 -6.27
CA ARG A 172 27.93 -8.36 -5.31
C ARG A 172 28.63 -7.03 -5.05
N PHE A 173 28.49 -6.53 -3.83
CA PHE A 173 29.44 -5.58 -3.29
C PHE A 173 30.84 -6.18 -3.46
N LEU A 174 31.64 -5.51 -4.29
CA LEU A 174 33.08 -5.70 -4.34
C LEU A 174 33.62 -5.23 -3.00
N LYS A 175 34.09 -6.19 -2.18
CA LYS A 175 35.08 -5.92 -1.13
C LYS A 175 36.35 -5.41 -1.82
N ARG A 176 36.76 -4.18 -1.49
CA ARG A 176 38.14 -3.84 -1.16
C ARG A 176 38.11 -2.75 -0.10
#